data_AF-B0CVK2-F1
#
_entry.id   AF-B0CVK2-F1
#
_cell.length_a   1.000
_cell.length_b   1.000
_cell.length_c   1.000
_cell.angle_alpha   90.00
_cell.angle_beta   90.00
_cell.angle_gamma   90.00
#
_symmetry.space_group_name_H-M   'P 1'
#
loop_
_entity.id
_entity.type
_entity.pdbx_description
1 polymer ?
#
loop_
_entity_poly.entity_id
_entity_poly.type
_entity_poly.pdbx_seq_one_letter_code
_entity_poly.pdbx_strand_id
1 'polypeptide(L)'
;WARFDDLEVYGFEGDPHKIAPLRILSLDIECSIRPIRPDNPNPKDNEMTTSNMVTQYGDNEPFVRNIFTLRSCAPIAGAETFSFDSESELLNSWQKFIMDVDPDLIIGYNIGSFDLPYLLNRGKLRRIAGFGELGRM
;
A
#
# COMPACT_ATOMS: atom_id res chain seq x y z
N TRP A 1 -13.18 21.40 21.41
CA TRP A 1 -13.76 20.75 20.22
C TRP A 1 -14.66 21.77 19.54
N ALA A 2 -14.49 21.99 18.24
CA ALA A 2 -15.40 22.82 17.48
C ALA A 2 -16.82 22.23 17.55
N ARG A 3 -17.83 23.06 17.71
CA ARG A 3 -19.24 22.69 17.63
C ARG A 3 -19.68 22.76 16.17
N PHE A 4 -20.78 22.07 15.86
CA PHE A 4 -21.36 22.13 14.52
C PHE A 4 -21.67 23.57 14.10
N ASP A 5 -22.15 24.40 15.03
CA ASP A 5 -22.47 25.82 14.79
C ASP A 5 -21.22 26.69 14.54
N ASP A 6 -20.01 26.18 14.79
CA ASP A 6 -18.75 26.88 14.51
C ASP A 6 -18.26 26.63 13.06
N LEU A 7 -18.94 25.79 12.27
CA LEU A 7 -18.55 25.44 10.89
C LEU A 7 -19.10 26.45 9.88
N GLU A 8 -18.21 27.05 9.10
CA GLU A 8 -18.56 27.81 7.90
C GLU A 8 -18.49 26.91 6.67
N VAL A 9 -19.62 26.70 5.99
CA VAL A 9 -19.69 25.90 4.76
C VAL A 9 -19.66 26.82 3.56
N TYR A 10 -18.58 26.73 2.80
CA TYR A 10 -18.42 27.46 1.55
C TYR A 10 -19.15 26.70 0.43
N GLY A 11 -19.93 27.42 -0.38
CA GLY A 11 -20.47 26.89 -1.63
C GLY A 11 -19.35 26.66 -2.65
N PHE A 12 -19.68 26.00 -3.77
CA PHE A 12 -18.78 25.92 -4.92
C PHE A 12 -18.73 27.28 -5.66
N GLU A 13 -18.21 28.31 -4.99
CA GLU A 13 -17.99 29.64 -5.56
C GLU A 13 -16.48 29.85 -5.72
N GLY A 14 -15.97 29.81 -6.95
CA GLY A 14 -14.53 29.92 -7.24
C GLY A 14 -14.13 29.19 -8.52
N ASP A 15 -12.82 29.04 -8.72
CA ASP A 15 -12.28 28.26 -9.83
C ASP A 15 -12.66 26.77 -9.67
N PRO A 16 -13.47 26.19 -10.58
CA PRO A 16 -13.90 24.78 -10.50
C PRO A 16 -12.73 23.78 -10.60
N HIS A 17 -11.52 24.25 -10.93
CA HIS A 17 -10.31 23.44 -11.03
C HIS A 17 -9.45 23.44 -9.76
N LYS A 18 -9.80 24.24 -8.74
CA LYS A 18 -9.04 24.30 -7.50
C LYS A 18 -9.42 23.16 -6.55
N ILE A 19 -8.74 22.03 -6.71
CA ILE A 19 -8.87 20.83 -5.87
C ILE A 19 -7.70 20.80 -4.87
N ALA A 20 -7.92 20.21 -3.68
CA ALA A 20 -6.84 19.99 -2.71
C ALA A 20 -5.73 19.10 -3.29
N PRO A 21 -4.46 19.24 -2.84
CA PRO A 21 -3.35 18.41 -3.29
C PRO A 21 -3.42 16.99 -2.67
N LEU A 22 -4.39 16.20 -3.12
CA LEU A 22 -4.64 14.85 -2.60
C LEU A 22 -3.44 13.93 -2.83
N ARG A 23 -3.09 13.10 -1.85
CA ARG A 23 -2.10 12.04 -2.01
C ARG A 23 -2.77 10.78 -2.54
N ILE A 24 -2.34 10.34 -3.72
CA ILE A 24 -2.90 9.19 -4.42
C ILE A 24 -1.86 8.07 -4.41
N LEU A 25 -2.14 7.00 -3.66
CA LEU A 25 -1.33 5.78 -3.60
C LEU A 25 -1.85 4.77 -4.63
N SER A 26 -1.03 4.45 -5.64
CA SER A 26 -1.26 3.31 -6.52
C SER A 26 -0.54 2.07 -5.98
N LEU A 27 -1.25 0.94 -5.91
CA LEU A 27 -0.79 -0.34 -5.37
C LEU A 27 -0.91 -1.46 -6.42
N ASP A 28 0.09 -2.35 -6.40
CA ASP A 28 0.07 -3.64 -7.09
C ASP A 28 0.86 -4.67 -6.27
N ILE A 29 0.41 -5.93 -6.24
CA ILE A 29 1.10 -7.02 -5.55
C ILE A 29 1.44 -8.19 -6.48
N GLU A 30 2.57 -8.83 -6.21
CA GLU A 30 2.93 -10.10 -6.84
C GLU A 30 2.97 -11.20 -5.80
N CYS A 31 2.44 -12.35 -6.20
CA CYS A 31 2.35 -13.52 -5.34
C CYS A 31 2.80 -14.74 -6.14
N SER A 32 3.98 -15.29 -5.81
CA SER A 32 4.38 -16.55 -6.42
C SER A 32 3.63 -17.70 -5.77
N ILE A 33 3.05 -18.58 -6.59
CA ILE A 33 2.58 -19.89 -6.14
C ILE A 33 3.60 -20.89 -6.64
N ARG A 34 4.53 -21.33 -5.78
CA ARG A 34 5.47 -22.37 -6.20
C ARG A 34 4.72 -23.70 -6.30
N PRO A 35 4.75 -24.40 -7.46
CA PRO A 35 4.16 -25.73 -7.55
C PRO A 35 4.87 -26.66 -6.58
N ILE A 36 4.09 -27.55 -5.95
CA ILE A 36 4.64 -28.59 -5.06
C ILE A 36 5.54 -29.48 -5.91
N ARG A 37 6.81 -29.58 -5.53
CA ARG A 37 7.79 -30.47 -6.15
C ARG A 37 8.54 -31.25 -5.05
N PRO A 38 9.18 -32.39 -5.34
CA PRO A 38 9.91 -33.17 -4.34
C PRO A 38 11.02 -32.37 -3.62
N ASP A 39 11.60 -31.37 -4.29
CA ASP A 39 12.60 -30.42 -3.78
C ASP A 39 12.00 -29.19 -3.08
N ASN A 40 10.70 -28.97 -3.18
CA ASN A 40 9.97 -27.91 -2.51
C ASN A 40 8.70 -28.47 -1.83
N PRO A 41 8.84 -29.16 -0.69
CA PRO A 41 7.74 -29.84 -0.01
C PRO A 41 6.79 -28.89 0.73
N ASN A 42 7.08 -27.59 0.78
CA ASN A 42 6.38 -26.63 1.63
C ASN A 42 5.73 -25.50 0.79
N PRO A 43 4.40 -25.48 0.60
CA PRO A 43 3.69 -24.38 -0.05
C PRO A 43 3.69 -23.06 0.76
N LYS A 44 4.53 -22.95 1.79
CA LYS A 44 4.71 -21.77 2.64
C LYS A 44 5.68 -20.73 2.05
N ASP A 45 6.39 -21.09 0.98
CA ASP A 45 7.45 -20.28 0.32
C ASP A 45 6.93 -19.48 -0.89
N ASN A 46 5.69 -19.00 -0.78
CA ASN A 46 5.15 -18.03 -1.73
C ASN A 46 5.83 -16.68 -1.44
N GLU A 47 6.72 -16.26 -2.34
CA GLU A 47 7.26 -14.91 -2.37
C GLU A 47 6.11 -13.93 -2.63
N MET A 48 6.16 -12.82 -1.89
CA MET A 48 5.23 -11.71 -2.03
C MET A 48 6.04 -10.44 -2.21
N THR A 49 5.60 -9.59 -3.12
CA THR A 49 6.14 -8.24 -3.27
C THR A 49 5.00 -7.24 -3.38
N THR A 50 5.22 -6.01 -2.91
CA THR A 50 4.26 -4.90 -3.10
C THR A 50 4.97 -3.74 -3.75
N SER A 51 4.40 -3.21 -4.82
CA SER A 51 4.89 -2.02 -5.51
C SER A 51 3.97 -0.84 -5.23
N ASN A 52 4.55 0.31 -4.88
CA ASN A 52 3.79 1.50 -4.52
C ASN A 52 4.30 2.73 -5.28
N MET A 53 3.35 3.52 -5.79
CA MET A 53 3.63 4.87 -6.29
C MET A 53 2.70 5.86 -5.60
N VAL A 54 3.25 6.97 -5.11
CA VAL A 54 2.45 8.05 -4.53
C VAL A 54 2.61 9.30 -5.37
N THR A 55 1.49 9.80 -5.87
CA THR A 55 1.40 11.00 -6.71
C THR A 55 0.50 12.01 -6.02
N GLN A 56 0.88 13.28 -6.07
CA GLN A 56 -0.01 14.36 -5.64
C GLN A 56 -0.95 14.71 -6.79
N TYR A 57 -2.23 14.95 -6.51
CA TYR A 57 -3.18 15.39 -7.53
C TYR A 57 -2.67 16.66 -8.23
N GLY A 58 -2.60 16.61 -9.56
CA GLY A 58 -2.09 17.70 -10.41
C GLY A 58 -0.63 17.54 -10.85
N ASP A 59 0.14 16.67 -10.20
CA ASP A 59 1.53 16.40 -10.60
C ASP A 59 1.60 15.35 -11.72
N ASN A 60 2.57 15.51 -12.62
CA ASN A 60 2.78 14.57 -13.74
C ASN A 60 3.56 13.31 -13.32
N GLU A 61 4.26 13.36 -12.20
CA GLU A 61 5.19 12.31 -11.77
C GLU A 61 4.97 11.98 -10.28
N PRO A 62 5.03 10.70 -9.89
CA PRO A 62 5.00 10.35 -8.47
C PRO A 62 6.21 10.91 -7.72
N PHE A 63 6.00 11.28 -6.45
CA PHE A 63 7.07 11.71 -5.56
C PHE A 63 7.60 10.55 -4.69
N VAL A 64 6.86 9.44 -4.60
CA VAL A 64 7.34 8.17 -4.03
C VAL A 64 7.22 7.07 -5.08
N ARG A 65 8.30 6.30 -5.25
CA ARG A 65 8.32 5.05 -6.00
C ARG A 65 9.08 4.05 -5.15
N ASN A 66 8.42 2.98 -4.71
CA ASN A 66 9.10 1.95 -3.93
C ASN A 66 8.56 0.55 -4.21
N ILE A 67 9.38 -0.43 -3.82
CA ILE A 67 9.02 -1.83 -3.84
C ILE A 67 9.43 -2.48 -2.51
N PHE A 68 8.54 -3.28 -1.96
CA PHE A 68 8.80 -4.12 -0.81
C PHE A 68 8.93 -5.56 -1.30
N THR A 69 10.05 -6.21 -1.04
CA THR A 69 10.35 -7.55 -1.52
C THR A 69 10.61 -8.51 -0.38
N LEU A 70 10.14 -9.75 -0.52
CA LEU A 70 10.65 -10.85 0.28
C LEU A 70 12.01 -11.26 -0.29
N ARG A 71 13.01 -11.45 0.58
CA ARG A 71 14.42 -11.67 0.24
C ARG A 71 15.06 -10.45 -0.43
N SER A 72 16.35 -10.58 -0.71
CA SER A 72 17.18 -9.56 -1.35
C SER A 72 16.68 -9.23 -2.76
N CYS A 73 16.59 -7.94 -3.07
CA CYS A 73 16.38 -7.42 -4.41
C CYS A 73 17.52 -6.46 -4.75
N ALA A 74 17.96 -6.45 -6.01
CA ALA A 74 18.96 -5.48 -6.47
C ALA A 74 18.33 -4.07 -6.50
N PRO A 75 19.11 -2.99 -6.26
CA PRO A 75 18.60 -1.64 -6.35
C PRO A 75 18.01 -1.34 -7.73
N ILE A 76 16.84 -0.71 -7.74
CA ILE A 76 16.15 -0.30 -8.97
C ILE A 76 16.35 1.21 -9.16
N ALA A 77 16.84 1.62 -10.33
CA ALA A 77 17.05 3.04 -10.61
C ALA A 77 15.72 3.80 -10.55
N GLY A 78 15.67 4.84 -9.70
CA GLY A 78 14.49 5.69 -9.53
C GLY A 78 13.41 5.13 -8.59
N ALA A 79 13.66 4.01 -7.90
CA ALA A 79 12.75 3.47 -6.89
C ALA A 79 13.51 3.03 -5.63
N GLU A 80 12.90 3.20 -4.47
CA GLU A 80 13.42 2.66 -3.21
C GLU A 80 13.11 1.17 -3.12
N THR A 81 14.10 0.38 -2.75
CA THR A 81 13.96 -1.08 -2.63
C THR A 81 14.08 -1.47 -1.16
N PHE A 82 13.00 -1.99 -0.59
CA PHE A 82 12.95 -2.50 0.77
C PHE A 82 12.89 -4.03 0.74
N SER A 83 13.91 -4.69 1.27
CA SER A 83 14.00 -6.16 1.28
C SER A 83 13.87 -6.70 2.70
N PHE A 84 13.04 -7.72 2.88
CA PHE A 84 12.73 -8.32 4.18
C PHE A 84 12.97 -9.82 4.19
N ASP A 85 13.40 -10.37 5.33
CA ASP A 85 13.67 -11.80 5.46
C ASP A 85 12.40 -12.62 5.73
N SER A 86 11.35 -11.97 6.27
CA SER A 86 10.06 -12.59 6.56
C SER A 86 8.88 -11.82 5.98
N GLU A 87 7.82 -12.54 5.63
CA GLU A 87 6.56 -11.95 5.15
C GLU A 87 5.92 -11.06 6.22
N SER A 88 6.10 -11.39 7.50
CA SER A 88 5.58 -10.60 8.61
C SER A 88 6.24 -9.23 8.73
N GLU A 89 7.56 -9.14 8.55
CA GLU A 89 8.27 -7.86 8.53
C GLU A 89 7.88 -7.03 7.32
N LEU A 90 7.74 -7.65 6.15
CA LEU A 90 7.29 -6.99 4.93
C LEU A 90 5.90 -6.38 5.13
N LEU A 91 4.92 -7.16 5.59
CA LEU A 91 3.55 -6.71 5.81
C LEU A 91 3.47 -5.62 6.88
N ASN A 92 4.18 -5.76 8.00
CA ASN A 92 4.25 -4.71 9.03
C ASN A 92 4.85 -3.40 8.49
N SER A 93 5.92 -3.51 7.71
CA SER A 93 6.60 -2.34 7.13
C SER A 93 5.74 -1.67 6.07
N TRP A 94 5.01 -2.45 5.27
CA TRP A 94 4.05 -1.93 4.30
C TRP A 94 2.86 -1.24 4.97
N GLN A 95 2.31 -1.81 6.05
CA GLN A 95 1.28 -1.13 6.84
C GLN A 95 1.82 0.18 7.43
N LYS A 96 3.03 0.17 8.02
CA LYS A 96 3.66 1.38 8.52
C LYS A 96 3.85 2.42 7.41
N PHE A 97 4.25 1.99 6.22
CA PHE A 97 4.37 2.87 5.05
C PHE A 97 3.04 3.55 4.69
N ILE A 98 1.92 2.81 4.68
CA ILE A 98 0.60 3.42 4.45
C ILE A 98 0.29 4.48 5.50
N MET A 99 0.55 4.18 6.78
CA MET A 99 0.29 5.13 7.87
C MET A 99 1.20 6.37 7.80
N ASP A 100 2.46 6.19 7.40
CA ASP A 100 3.43 7.28 7.28
C ASP A 100 3.15 8.16 6.04
N VAL A 101 2.70 7.56 4.92
CA VAL A 101 2.29 8.29 3.70
C VAL A 101 0.96 9.02 3.90
N ASP A 102 0.04 8.41 4.64
CA ASP A 102 -1.32 8.89 4.89
C ASP A 102 -2.05 9.26 3.57
N PRO A 103 -2.28 8.28 2.66
CA PRO A 103 -2.90 8.55 1.37
C PRO A 103 -4.38 8.94 1.53
N ASP A 104 -4.85 9.88 0.71
CA ASP A 104 -6.27 10.25 0.63
C ASP A 104 -7.05 9.27 -0.25
N LEU A 105 -6.39 8.74 -1.27
CA LEU A 105 -6.95 7.78 -2.22
C LEU A 105 -5.97 6.62 -2.41
N ILE A 106 -6.49 5.39 -2.30
CA ILE A 106 -5.77 4.18 -2.68
C ILE A 106 -6.41 3.65 -3.96
N ILE A 107 -5.60 3.52 -5.01
CA ILE A 107 -6.02 3.10 -6.34
C ILE A 107 -5.16 1.92 -6.81
N GLY A 108 -5.62 1.28 -7.88
CA GLY A 108 -4.91 0.19 -8.55
C GLY A 108 -5.90 -0.62 -9.39
N TYR A 109 -5.39 -1.63 -10.10
CA TYR A 109 -6.23 -2.48 -10.93
C TYR A 109 -6.72 -3.67 -10.10
N ASN A 110 -8.04 -3.86 -9.98
CA ASN A 110 -8.65 -4.98 -9.26
C ASN A 110 -8.33 -5.08 -7.74
N ILE A 111 -7.80 -4.01 -7.13
CA ILE A 111 -7.34 -4.02 -5.73
C ILE A 111 -8.44 -4.36 -4.71
N GLY A 112 -9.70 -4.01 -5.01
CA GLY A 112 -10.83 -4.30 -4.13
C GLY A 112 -11.27 -5.76 -4.16
N SER A 113 -10.99 -6.50 -5.24
CA SER A 113 -11.37 -7.90 -5.39
C SER A 113 -10.20 -8.86 -5.18
N PHE A 114 -8.96 -8.39 -5.28
CA PHE A 114 -7.76 -9.21 -5.15
C PHE A 114 -6.78 -8.65 -4.12
N ASP A 115 -6.06 -7.57 -4.43
CA ASP A 115 -4.87 -7.15 -3.69
C ASP A 115 -5.12 -6.88 -2.20
N LEU A 116 -6.08 -6.01 -1.89
CA LEU A 116 -6.40 -5.65 -0.50
C LEU A 116 -6.98 -6.86 0.27
N PRO A 117 -7.99 -7.60 -0.25
CA PRO A 117 -8.44 -8.83 0.39
C PRO A 117 -7.31 -9.86 0.60
N TYR A 118 -6.40 -10.01 -0.36
CA TYR A 118 -5.29 -10.94 -0.29
C TYR A 118 -4.32 -10.57 0.83
N LEU A 119 -3.87 -9.31 0.87
CA LEU A 119 -2.98 -8.80 1.92
C LEU A 119 -3.60 -8.95 3.31
N LEU A 120 -4.87 -8.55 3.49
CA LEU A 120 -5.60 -8.68 4.76
C LEU A 120 -5.71 -10.13 5.22
N ASN A 121 -6.02 -11.05 4.31
CA ASN A 121 -6.07 -12.48 4.63
C ASN A 121 -4.68 -13.04 4.95
N ARG A 122 -3.63 -12.55 4.27
CA ARG A 122 -2.25 -12.94 4.55
C ARG A 122 -1.78 -12.50 5.92
N GLY A 123 -2.04 -11.26 6.33
CA GLY A 123 -1.72 -10.79 7.68
C GLY A 123 -2.40 -11.62 8.77
N LYS A 124 -3.68 -11.97 8.57
CA LYS A 124 -4.41 -12.91 9.47
C LYS A 124 -3.75 -14.28 9.55
N LEU A 125 -3.38 -14.86 8.41
CA LEU A 125 -2.71 -16.16 8.35
C LEU A 125 -1.35 -16.14 9.07
N ARG A 126 -0.62 -15.02 8.97
CA ARG A 126 0.65 -14.80 9.65
C ARG A 126 0.51 -14.32 11.10
N ARG A 127 -0.72 -14.16 11.60
CA ARG A 127 -1.05 -13.74 12.98
C ARG A 127 -0.37 -12.42 13.38
N ILE A 128 -0.29 -11.49 12.44
CA ILE A 128 0.27 -10.16 12.68
C ILE A 128 -0.76 -9.34 13.46
N ALA A 129 -0.44 -8.96 14.69
CA ALA A 129 -1.33 -8.15 15.53
C ALA A 129 -1.53 -6.75 14.92
N GLY A 130 -2.77 -6.27 14.90
CA GLY A 130 -3.13 -4.96 14.32
C GLY A 130 -3.02 -4.88 12.80
N PHE A 131 -2.72 -5.99 12.10
CA PHE A 131 -2.65 -5.93 10.64
C PHE A 131 -4.03 -5.76 10.03
N GLY A 132 -4.16 -4.77 9.14
CA GLY A 132 -5.42 -4.40 8.51
C GLY A 132 -6.08 -3.16 9.12
N GLU A 133 -5.50 -2.60 10.18
CA GLU A 133 -5.79 -1.26 10.67
C GLU A 133 -5.13 -0.21 9.75
N LEU A 134 -5.59 -0.17 8.49
CA LEU A 134 -5.05 0.71 7.43
C LEU A 134 -5.78 2.05 7.35
N GLY A 135 -6.87 2.22 8.11
CA GLY A 135 -7.68 3.42 8.12
C GLY A 135 -7.17 4.48 9.09
N ARG A 136 -7.78 5.67 9.03
CA ARG A 136 -7.46 6.81 9.91
C ARG A 136 -8.12 6.76 11.30
N MET A 137 -8.76 5.64 11.67
CA MET A 137 -9.53 5.47 12.92
C MET A 137 -9.14 4.20 13.66
#